data_AF-B8BR53-F1
#
_entry.id   AF-B8BR53-F1
#
_cell.length_a   1.000
_cell.length_b   1.000
_cell.length_c   1.000
_cell.angle_alpha   90.00
_cell.angle_beta   90.00
_cell.angle_gamma   90.00
#
_symmetry.space_group_name_H-M   'P 1'
#
loop_
_entity.id
_entity.type
_entity.pdbx_description
1 polymer ?
#
loop_
_entity_poly.entity_id
_entity_poly.type
_entity_poly.pdbx_seq_one_letter_code
_entity_poly.pdbx_strand_id
1 'polypeptide(L)'
;MNSRDLSTLALLLLTRAILLAAAALALDHDSWEFYGGQRRRIRHGLNRATKDSQNQEPAKIIVTNDQAPPAPKIEAARTAFSQRFKDKQEALLLIPDSYSVLSFDKDPTDGDDNELPQPTTESSFWGKLYVEGFSVPIQYFRAHFGQAPPSGVVKLLLASPINLCDDVLGFASLDNADKVDENTIIFAMRGECTFSEKASAAFEAGAAGIVFINNVEGNEHPSGPEVRDLKLSASMIEMTDGEHLIQALKRVDFVKDEGYTLKAIFVPMLCDASAKSNSYCEPVMQNDKDFISDLRHSGELSLAGGNFEYLQGEFGVWIDPTVEEWKTIVPSGIGGDEHCCEVAGFRGNQISNTSAVLCLRGECDFVTKAENIASTGAGMMIVASHNSTLYRMGAEPPYRGRQVNISTLMIGADSYDHMVDAYYSNLDYGMDSTISIVQPEFASDTCQAKAELEQ
;
A
#
# COMPACT_ATOMS: atom_id res chain seq x y z
N MET A 1 -29.00 -4.10 58.57
CA MET A 1 -28.04 -4.65 57.58
C MET A 1 -27.75 -6.08 57.99
N ASN A 2 -28.12 -7.04 57.14
CA ASN A 2 -28.10 -8.46 57.46
C ASN A 2 -26.67 -9.00 57.45
N SER A 3 -26.37 -9.97 58.32
CA SER A 3 -25.02 -10.53 58.49
C SER A 3 -24.44 -11.17 57.20
N ARG A 4 -25.29 -11.44 56.21
CA ARG A 4 -24.88 -11.98 54.89
C ARG A 4 -24.18 -10.95 53.99
N ASP A 5 -24.42 -9.66 54.18
CA ASP A 5 -23.77 -8.61 53.36
C ASP A 5 -22.35 -8.28 53.84
N LEU A 6 -22.03 -8.56 55.11
CA LEU A 6 -20.69 -8.36 55.66
C LEU A 6 -19.71 -9.43 55.17
N SER A 7 -20.16 -10.67 54.95
CA SER A 7 -19.29 -11.74 54.44
C SER A 7 -18.87 -11.53 52.98
N THR A 8 -19.75 -11.02 52.13
CA THR A 8 -19.44 -10.73 50.72
C THR A 8 -18.52 -9.52 50.59
N LEU A 9 -18.72 -8.49 51.41
CA LEU A 9 -17.83 -7.32 51.42
C LEU A 9 -16.42 -7.68 51.93
N ALA A 10 -16.32 -8.55 52.95
CA ALA A 10 -15.04 -9.03 53.46
C ALA A 10 -14.28 -9.87 52.43
N LEU A 11 -14.98 -10.72 51.68
CA LEU A 11 -14.38 -11.55 50.63
C LEU A 11 -13.85 -10.69 49.46
N LEU A 12 -14.59 -9.65 49.06
CA LEU A 12 -14.18 -8.68 48.03
C LEU A 12 -12.97 -7.84 48.44
N LEU A 13 -12.88 -7.45 49.71
CA LEU A 13 -11.71 -6.72 50.21
C LEU A 13 -10.47 -7.63 50.31
N LEU A 14 -10.65 -8.91 50.65
CA LEU A 14 -9.56 -9.86 50.72
C LEU A 14 -8.99 -10.18 49.33
N THR A 15 -9.84 -10.40 48.32
CA THR A 15 -9.39 -10.65 46.94
C THR A 15 -8.67 -9.44 46.35
N ARG A 16 -9.14 -8.21 46.64
CA ARG A 16 -8.47 -6.99 46.18
C ARG A 16 -7.11 -6.78 46.86
N ALA A 17 -6.97 -7.13 48.14
CA ALA A 17 -5.69 -7.08 48.86
C ALA A 17 -4.68 -8.11 48.32
N ILE A 18 -5.13 -9.31 47.97
CA ILE A 18 -4.28 -10.35 47.36
C ILE A 18 -3.79 -9.93 45.97
N LEU A 19 -4.67 -9.34 45.14
CA LEU A 19 -4.29 -8.81 43.82
C LEU A 19 -3.28 -7.65 43.92
N LEU A 20 -3.43 -6.76 44.89
CA LEU A 20 -2.48 -5.67 45.13
C LEU A 20 -1.12 -6.19 45.66
N ALA A 21 -1.13 -7.22 46.51
CA ALA A 21 0.10 -7.84 46.98
C ALA A 21 0.84 -8.61 45.86
N ALA A 22 0.11 -9.27 44.96
CA ALA A 22 0.68 -9.93 43.78
C ALA A 22 1.30 -8.94 42.79
N ALA A 23 0.66 -7.78 42.57
CA ALA A 23 1.20 -6.70 41.74
C ALA A 23 2.45 -6.05 42.36
N ALA A 24 2.53 -5.95 43.70
CA ALA A 24 3.70 -5.41 44.38
C ALA A 24 4.91 -6.37 44.36
N LEU A 25 4.68 -7.68 44.28
CA LEU A 25 5.75 -8.70 44.16
C LEU A 25 6.25 -8.89 42.72
N ALA A 26 5.53 -8.39 41.72
CA ALA A 26 5.95 -8.46 40.31
C ALA A 26 6.88 -7.30 39.88
N LEU A 27 7.15 -6.32 40.76
CA LEU A 27 7.97 -5.15 40.46
C LEU A 27 9.42 -5.23 40.94
N ASP A 28 9.89 -6.41 41.36
CA ASP A 28 11.28 -6.62 41.80
C ASP A 28 11.95 -7.70 40.94
N HIS A 29 12.01 -7.46 39.63
CA HIS A 29 12.86 -8.22 38.72
C HIS A 29 13.95 -7.30 38.19
N ASP A 30 15.16 -7.49 38.75
CA ASP A 30 16.42 -6.94 38.28
C ASP A 30 16.57 -7.19 36.76
N SER A 31 16.50 -6.13 35.97
CA SER A 31 16.78 -6.15 34.54
C SER A 31 18.29 -6.30 34.31
N TRP A 32 18.70 -7.38 33.65
CA TRP A 32 20.06 -7.56 33.16
C TRP A 32 20.07 -7.28 31.66
N GLU A 33 20.70 -6.17 31.25
CA GLU A 33 21.00 -5.93 29.83
C GLU A 33 22.31 -6.64 29.46
N PHE A 34 22.25 -7.50 28.45
CA PHE A 34 23.40 -8.14 27.83
C PHE A 34 23.78 -7.40 26.55
N TYR A 35 24.88 -6.66 26.59
CA TYR A 35 25.65 -6.29 25.41
C TYR A 35 27.14 -6.51 25.69
N GLY A 36 27.80 -7.25 24.79
CA GLY A 36 29.26 -7.34 24.66
C GLY A 36 30.01 -7.65 25.95
N GLY A 37 30.28 -8.93 26.21
CA GLY A 37 30.92 -9.42 27.44
C GLY A 37 32.12 -8.60 27.92
N GLN A 38 31.90 -7.74 28.92
CA GLN A 38 32.83 -7.36 29.97
C GLN A 38 32.09 -6.56 31.07
N ARG A 39 32.17 -7.04 32.32
CA ARG A 39 31.50 -6.43 33.48
C ARG A 39 32.21 -5.15 33.93
N ARG A 40 31.57 -3.98 33.82
CA ARG A 40 31.91 -2.81 34.63
C ARG A 40 30.68 -2.16 35.26
N ARG A 41 30.76 -1.98 36.57
CA ARG A 41 29.74 -1.39 37.42
C ARG A 41 29.94 0.13 37.44
N ILE A 42 29.06 0.90 36.83
CA ILE A 42 29.09 2.38 36.91
C ILE A 42 28.01 2.83 37.88
N ARG A 43 28.43 3.47 38.98
CA ARG A 43 27.53 4.25 39.84
C ARG A 43 27.44 5.66 39.27
N HIS A 44 26.22 6.12 39.00
CA HIS A 44 25.97 7.54 38.73
C HIS A 44 26.21 8.37 39.99
N GLY A 45 27.21 9.24 39.93
CA GLY A 45 27.48 10.27 40.94
C GLY A 45 27.38 11.65 40.31
N LEU A 46 26.44 12.45 40.83
CA LEU A 46 26.31 13.88 40.57
C LEU A 46 27.56 14.67 41.03
N ASN A 47 27.80 15.78 40.31
CA ASN A 47 28.54 17.00 40.68
C ASN A 47 30.06 16.90 40.88
N ARG A 48 30.81 17.58 40.00
CA ARG A 48 31.69 18.71 40.41
C ARG A 48 32.33 19.42 39.21
N ALA A 49 32.13 20.73 39.16
CA ALA A 49 32.98 21.66 38.44
C ALA A 49 34.29 21.86 39.21
N THR A 50 35.42 21.84 38.49
CA THR A 50 36.68 22.46 38.91
C THR A 50 37.45 22.93 37.69
N LYS A 51 37.76 24.24 37.69
CA LYS A 51 38.83 24.89 36.94
C LYS A 51 40.18 24.28 37.34
N ASP A 52 41.13 24.13 36.41
CA ASP A 52 42.28 25.04 36.29
C ASP A 52 43.22 24.65 35.11
N SER A 53 43.63 25.72 34.42
CA SER A 53 44.83 26.02 33.62
C SER A 53 45.94 24.97 33.39
N GLN A 54 46.50 24.92 32.16
CA GLN A 54 47.71 25.69 31.75
C GLN A 54 48.15 25.42 30.29
N ASN A 55 48.58 26.51 29.63
CA ASN A 55 49.63 26.64 28.60
C ASN A 55 49.72 25.68 27.40
N GLN A 56 49.41 26.21 26.21
CA GLN A 56 50.32 26.18 25.06
C GLN A 56 49.90 27.21 23.99
N GLU A 57 50.90 27.87 23.39
CA GLU A 57 50.80 29.02 22.48
C GLU A 57 50.07 28.70 21.16
N PRO A 58 49.26 29.62 20.60
CA PRO A 58 48.68 29.43 19.27
C PRO A 58 49.60 29.95 18.15
N ALA A 59 49.82 29.09 17.14
CA ALA A 59 50.51 29.43 15.90
C ALA A 59 49.78 30.55 15.13
N LYS A 60 50.56 31.54 14.71
CA LYS A 60 50.17 32.73 13.96
C LYS A 60 49.90 32.38 12.49
N ILE A 61 48.62 32.34 12.09
CA ILE A 61 48.23 32.30 10.67
C ILE A 61 47.98 33.73 10.20
N ILE A 62 48.77 34.17 9.24
CA ILE A 62 48.65 35.47 8.57
C ILE A 62 47.63 35.29 7.45
N VAL A 63 46.45 35.93 7.57
CA VAL A 63 45.46 36.03 6.51
C VAL A 63 45.73 37.32 5.74
N THR A 64 46.14 37.19 4.48
CA THR A 64 46.23 38.31 3.54
C THR A 64 44.87 38.52 2.87
N ASN A 65 44.29 39.71 3.05
CA ASN A 65 43.06 40.15 2.39
C ASN A 65 43.36 40.56 0.94
N ASP A 66 43.09 39.68 -0.01
CA ASP A 66 42.94 40.07 -1.42
C ASP A 66 41.47 39.96 -1.81
N GLN A 67 40.93 41.08 -2.30
CA GLN A 67 39.53 41.28 -2.64
C GLN A 67 39.15 40.52 -3.91
N ALA A 68 38.23 39.56 -3.79
CA ALA A 68 37.56 38.97 -4.94
C ALA A 68 36.42 39.89 -5.43
N PRO A 69 36.26 40.10 -6.75
CA PRO A 69 35.16 40.90 -7.30
C PRO A 69 33.79 40.21 -7.09
N PRO A 70 32.70 40.97 -6.94
CA PRO A 70 31.38 40.42 -6.61
C PRO A 70 30.80 39.58 -7.76
N ALA A 71 30.18 38.46 -7.39
CA ALA A 71 29.53 37.55 -8.34
C ALA A 71 28.33 38.22 -9.05
N PRO A 72 28.10 37.93 -10.35
CA PRO A 72 26.96 38.45 -11.08
C PRO A 72 25.64 37.86 -10.53
N LYS A 73 24.62 38.73 -10.43
CA LYS A 73 23.27 38.39 -9.94
C LYS A 73 22.56 37.43 -10.90
N ILE A 74 22.49 36.15 -10.54
CA ILE A 74 21.68 35.12 -11.19
C ILE A 74 20.52 34.74 -10.24
N GLU A 75 19.56 35.64 -10.04
CA GLU A 75 18.41 35.38 -9.15
C GLU A 75 17.05 35.30 -9.86
N ALA A 76 16.95 35.68 -11.14
CA ALA A 76 15.65 35.66 -11.85
C ALA A 76 15.43 34.41 -12.74
N ALA A 77 16.49 33.68 -13.12
CA ALA A 77 16.40 32.50 -13.99
C ALA A 77 16.40 31.16 -13.22
N ARG A 78 16.77 31.17 -11.93
CA ARG A 78 16.86 29.95 -11.10
C ARG A 78 15.50 29.52 -10.52
N THR A 79 14.57 30.45 -10.37
CA THR A 79 13.26 30.18 -9.76
C THR A 79 12.33 29.44 -10.72
N ALA A 80 12.24 29.90 -11.98
CA ALA A 80 11.38 29.27 -12.99
C ALA A 80 11.95 27.93 -13.54
N PHE A 81 13.28 27.77 -13.57
CA PHE A 81 13.89 26.51 -13.99
C PHE A 81 13.94 25.48 -12.86
N SER A 82 14.15 25.88 -11.58
CA SER A 82 14.16 24.88 -10.50
C SER A 82 12.77 24.38 -10.09
N GLN A 83 11.69 25.15 -10.31
CA GLN A 83 10.32 24.64 -10.08
C GLN A 83 9.92 23.59 -11.12
N ARG A 84 10.21 23.81 -12.41
CA ARG A 84 9.93 22.82 -13.48
C ARG A 84 10.73 21.51 -13.36
N PHE A 85 11.86 21.53 -12.66
CA PHE A 85 12.67 20.34 -12.41
C PHE A 85 12.35 19.65 -11.07
N LYS A 86 11.79 20.35 -10.09
CA LYS A 86 11.30 19.74 -8.84
C LYS A 86 10.09 18.85 -9.09
N ASP A 87 9.11 19.33 -9.86
CA ASP A 87 7.89 18.56 -10.15
C ASP A 87 8.20 17.30 -10.98
N LYS A 88 9.22 17.35 -11.85
CA LYS A 88 9.69 16.18 -12.60
C LYS A 88 10.60 15.26 -11.79
N GLN A 89 11.39 15.78 -10.85
CA GLN A 89 12.20 14.95 -9.95
C GLN A 89 11.34 14.22 -8.93
N GLU A 90 10.25 14.81 -8.43
CA GLU A 90 9.32 14.13 -7.53
C GLU A 90 8.50 13.04 -8.26
N ALA A 91 8.15 13.25 -9.54
CA ALA A 91 7.59 12.19 -10.39
C ALA A 91 8.60 11.07 -10.72
N LEU A 92 9.89 11.40 -10.77
CA LEU A 92 11.00 10.43 -10.95
C LEU A 92 11.45 9.77 -9.65
N LEU A 93 11.06 10.30 -8.48
CA LEU A 93 11.36 9.72 -7.16
C LEU A 93 10.43 8.55 -6.77
N LEU A 94 9.50 8.17 -7.64
CA LEU A 94 8.70 6.94 -7.52
C LEU A 94 9.40 5.70 -8.11
N ILE A 95 10.63 5.85 -8.61
CA ILE A 95 11.57 4.77 -8.90
C ILE A 95 12.79 5.02 -8.01
N PRO A 96 13.31 4.04 -7.25
CA PRO A 96 14.51 4.24 -6.45
C PRO A 96 15.77 4.26 -7.34
N ASP A 97 15.93 5.31 -8.15
CA ASP A 97 17.20 5.65 -8.78
C ASP A 97 18.06 6.39 -7.76
N SER A 98 18.64 5.70 -6.76
CA SER A 98 19.90 6.17 -6.13
C SER A 98 20.54 5.27 -5.05
N TYR A 99 19.92 4.19 -4.56
CA TYR A 99 20.51 3.48 -3.41
C TYR A 99 20.65 1.97 -3.56
N SER A 100 21.24 1.49 -4.66
CA SER A 100 22.08 0.27 -4.65
C SER A 100 22.82 0.07 -5.97
N VAL A 101 23.64 1.02 -6.42
CA VAL A 101 24.78 0.65 -7.27
C VAL A 101 25.87 0.12 -6.34
N LEU A 102 25.65 -1.07 -5.79
CA LEU A 102 26.79 -1.92 -5.43
C LEU A 102 27.30 -2.46 -6.76
N SER A 103 28.20 -1.71 -7.42
CA SER A 103 29.07 -2.33 -8.41
C SER A 103 29.98 -3.27 -7.63
N PHE A 104 29.59 -4.54 -7.56
CA PHE A 104 30.58 -5.58 -7.36
C PHE A 104 31.37 -5.58 -8.66
N ASP A 105 32.43 -4.78 -8.71
CA ASP A 105 33.53 -4.98 -9.66
C ASP A 105 34.01 -6.41 -9.38
N LYS A 106 33.39 -7.38 -10.06
CA LYS A 106 33.93 -8.72 -10.17
C LYS A 106 35.29 -8.51 -10.82
N ASP A 107 36.32 -8.90 -10.07
CA ASP A 107 37.66 -9.06 -10.59
C ASP A 107 37.55 -9.94 -11.86
N PRO A 108 37.89 -9.43 -13.06
CA PRO A 108 37.58 -10.08 -14.33
C PRO A 108 38.56 -11.22 -14.65
N THR A 109 39.03 -11.96 -13.64
CA THR A 109 40.11 -12.94 -13.82
C THR A 109 39.71 -14.40 -13.68
N ASP A 110 38.45 -14.73 -13.33
CA ASP A 110 38.03 -16.14 -13.25
C ASP A 110 36.66 -16.40 -13.89
N GLY A 111 36.66 -16.74 -15.18
CA GLY A 111 35.66 -17.63 -15.79
C GLY A 111 34.79 -17.05 -16.92
N ASP A 112 35.14 -17.42 -18.15
CA ASP A 112 34.30 -17.51 -19.37
C ASP A 112 33.32 -16.34 -19.66
N ASP A 113 33.84 -15.31 -20.33
CA ASP A 113 33.21 -14.03 -20.66
C ASP A 113 32.16 -14.09 -21.80
N ASN A 114 31.18 -14.99 -21.82
CA ASN A 114 30.16 -14.96 -22.90
C ASN A 114 28.68 -15.04 -22.52
N GLU A 115 28.30 -15.21 -21.25
CA GLU A 115 26.90 -15.06 -20.85
C GLU A 115 26.80 -14.24 -19.57
N LEU A 116 26.37 -12.98 -19.72
CA LEU A 116 25.80 -12.26 -18.59
C LEU A 116 24.71 -13.17 -17.98
N PRO A 117 24.72 -13.39 -16.65
CA PRO A 117 23.70 -14.21 -16.02
C PRO A 117 22.33 -13.70 -16.46
N GLN A 118 21.50 -14.58 -17.02
CA GLN A 118 20.15 -14.20 -17.38
C GLN A 118 19.44 -13.64 -16.14
N PRO A 119 18.71 -12.52 -16.28
CA PRO A 119 18.02 -11.93 -15.16
C PRO A 119 17.04 -12.94 -14.57
N THR A 120 17.14 -13.17 -13.26
CA THR A 120 16.27 -14.08 -12.52
C THR A 120 15.38 -13.29 -11.56
N THR A 121 14.27 -13.88 -11.12
CA THR A 121 13.42 -13.30 -10.08
C THR A 121 14.21 -12.98 -8.81
N GLU A 122 15.21 -13.80 -8.47
CA GLU A 122 16.12 -13.60 -7.34
C GLU A 122 16.99 -12.35 -7.46
N SER A 123 17.28 -11.88 -8.69
CA SER A 123 18.08 -10.68 -8.92
C SER A 123 17.29 -9.38 -8.74
N SER A 124 15.96 -9.45 -8.68
CA SER A 124 15.10 -8.28 -8.54
C SER A 124 14.82 -7.97 -7.07
N PHE A 125 15.10 -6.72 -6.68
CA PHE A 125 14.84 -6.21 -5.33
C PHE A 125 13.49 -5.50 -5.20
N TRP A 126 12.74 -5.34 -6.29
CA TRP A 126 11.48 -4.60 -6.29
C TRP A 126 10.54 -5.10 -7.40
N GLY A 127 9.26 -4.82 -7.26
CA GLY A 127 8.32 -5.17 -8.31
C GLY A 127 6.95 -4.55 -8.13
N LYS A 128 5.99 -5.15 -8.83
CA LYS A 128 4.59 -4.77 -8.83
C LYS A 128 3.72 -5.94 -8.38
N LEU A 129 2.86 -5.69 -7.41
CA LEU A 129 1.84 -6.62 -6.93
C LEU A 129 0.52 -6.27 -7.61
N TYR A 130 0.05 -7.14 -8.48
CA TYR A 130 -1.25 -6.99 -9.13
C TYR A 130 -2.29 -7.69 -8.28
N VAL A 131 -3.17 -6.92 -7.65
CA VAL A 131 -4.26 -7.44 -6.81
C VAL A 131 -5.55 -7.45 -7.62
N GLU A 132 -6.32 -8.51 -7.49
CA GLU A 132 -7.63 -8.67 -8.12
C GLU A 132 -8.54 -7.46 -7.87
N GLY A 133 -9.06 -6.87 -8.96
CA GLY A 133 -9.97 -5.73 -8.94
C GLY A 133 -9.35 -4.35 -8.66
N PHE A 134 -8.05 -4.27 -8.35
CA PHE A 134 -7.36 -2.99 -8.17
C PHE A 134 -7.13 -2.30 -9.52
N SER A 135 -7.26 -0.97 -9.52
CA SER A 135 -7.05 -0.13 -10.70
C SER A 135 -5.58 -0.05 -11.10
N VAL A 136 -4.68 -0.09 -10.12
CA VAL A 136 -3.24 0.04 -10.28
C VAL A 136 -2.50 -1.03 -9.48
N PRO A 137 -1.37 -1.53 -9.99
CA PRO A 137 -0.53 -2.43 -9.22
C PRO A 137 0.16 -1.69 -8.07
N ILE A 138 0.34 -2.39 -6.95
CA ILE A 138 1.03 -1.88 -5.76
C ILE A 138 2.54 -2.11 -5.93
N GLN A 139 3.36 -1.09 -5.63
CA GLN A 139 4.80 -1.26 -5.66
C GLN A 139 5.28 -1.94 -4.38
N TYR A 140 6.11 -2.99 -4.51
CA TYR A 140 6.74 -3.64 -3.37
C TYR A 140 8.26 -3.60 -3.45
N PHE A 141 8.90 -3.59 -2.28
CA PHE A 141 10.34 -3.80 -2.11
C PHE A 141 10.61 -5.10 -1.37
N ARG A 142 11.50 -5.93 -1.92
CA ARG A 142 11.92 -7.18 -1.29
C ARG A 142 12.74 -6.86 -0.03
N ALA A 143 12.58 -7.64 1.02
CA ALA A 143 13.45 -7.57 2.19
C ALA A 143 14.89 -8.00 1.87
N HIS A 144 15.83 -7.63 2.74
CA HIS A 144 17.22 -8.13 2.68
C HIS A 144 17.38 -9.59 3.14
N PHE A 145 16.27 -10.29 3.35
CA PHE A 145 16.19 -11.68 3.77
C PHE A 145 15.00 -12.35 3.07
N GLY A 146 14.93 -13.68 3.18
CA GLY A 146 13.89 -14.44 2.49
C GLY A 146 14.20 -14.64 0.99
N GLN A 147 13.32 -15.39 0.34
CA GLN A 147 13.43 -15.79 -1.06
C GLN A 147 12.73 -14.80 -2.00
N ALA A 148 12.93 -14.97 -3.30
CA ALA A 148 12.14 -14.24 -4.29
C ALA A 148 10.63 -14.49 -4.08
N PRO A 149 9.77 -13.54 -4.50
CA PRO A 149 8.33 -13.74 -4.51
C PRO A 149 7.92 -15.02 -5.25
N PRO A 150 6.89 -15.74 -4.76
CA PRO A 150 6.38 -16.90 -5.48
C PRO A 150 5.85 -16.49 -6.85
N SER A 151 5.98 -17.41 -7.81
CA SER A 151 5.43 -17.24 -9.15
C SER A 151 3.95 -17.64 -9.18
N GLY A 152 3.18 -17.00 -10.06
CA GLY A 152 1.77 -17.32 -10.26
C GLY A 152 0.84 -16.64 -9.26
N VAL A 153 -0.37 -17.19 -9.15
CA VAL A 153 -1.48 -16.60 -8.39
C VAL A 153 -1.40 -17.05 -6.93
N VAL A 154 -1.32 -16.08 -6.02
CA VAL A 154 -1.30 -16.29 -4.57
C VAL A 154 -2.59 -15.81 -3.92
N LYS A 155 -2.91 -16.37 -2.75
CA LYS A 155 -4.00 -15.90 -1.88
C LYS A 155 -3.47 -14.85 -0.92
N LEU A 156 -4.25 -13.81 -0.65
CA LEU A 156 -3.93 -12.79 0.32
C LEU A 156 -4.67 -13.04 1.63
N LEU A 157 -3.96 -12.99 2.74
CA LEU A 157 -4.52 -13.11 4.09
C LEU A 157 -4.08 -11.92 4.93
N LEU A 158 -5.03 -11.24 5.58
CA LEU A 158 -4.70 -10.24 6.58
C LEU A 158 -4.33 -10.91 7.90
N ALA A 159 -3.20 -10.51 8.49
CA ALA A 159 -2.79 -11.00 9.80
C ALA A 159 -3.83 -10.68 10.88
N SER A 160 -4.05 -11.63 11.80
CA SER A 160 -4.77 -11.40 13.05
C SER A 160 -3.86 -11.79 14.22
N PRO A 161 -3.48 -10.88 15.12
CA PRO A 161 -3.68 -9.42 15.06
C PRO A 161 -3.00 -8.79 13.83
N ILE A 162 -3.40 -7.58 13.43
CA ILE A 162 -2.92 -6.94 12.19
C ILE A 162 -1.40 -6.68 12.18
N ASN A 163 -0.83 -6.50 13.35
CA ASN A 163 0.61 -6.34 13.53
C ASN A 163 1.32 -7.70 13.61
N LEU A 164 0.63 -8.83 13.70
CA LEU A 164 1.24 -10.16 13.86
C LEU A 164 2.13 -10.27 15.12
N CYS A 165 1.87 -9.45 16.12
CA CYS A 165 2.58 -9.40 17.40
C CYS A 165 1.55 -9.50 18.53
N ASP A 166 1.91 -10.18 19.61
CA ASP A 166 1.14 -10.22 20.85
C ASP A 166 1.30 -8.90 21.62
N ASP A 167 0.20 -8.22 21.90
CA ASP A 167 0.19 -6.91 22.56
C ASP A 167 0.74 -6.94 24.01
N VAL A 168 0.79 -8.11 24.64
CA VAL A 168 1.17 -8.29 26.05
C VAL A 168 2.63 -8.69 26.19
N LEU A 169 3.07 -9.63 25.37
CA LEU A 169 4.39 -10.25 25.44
C LEU A 169 5.37 -9.66 24.43
N GLY A 170 4.88 -9.00 23.38
CA GLY A 170 5.71 -8.38 22.33
C GLY A 170 6.37 -9.38 21.38
N PHE A 171 5.98 -10.65 21.41
CA PHE A 171 6.46 -11.68 20.49
C PHE A 171 5.50 -11.83 19.31
N ALA A 172 5.99 -12.35 18.17
CA ALA A 172 5.14 -12.60 17.02
C ALA A 172 4.07 -13.66 17.33
N SER A 173 2.82 -13.38 16.96
CA SER A 173 1.67 -14.30 17.08
C SER A 173 0.75 -14.12 15.88
N LEU A 174 0.21 -15.24 15.38
CA LEU A 174 -0.73 -15.29 14.26
C LEU A 174 -1.92 -16.18 14.67
N ASP A 175 -3.03 -15.54 15.05
CA ASP A 175 -4.22 -16.19 15.59
C ASP A 175 -5.00 -16.96 14.51
N ASN A 176 -4.92 -16.50 13.25
CA ASN A 176 -5.54 -17.13 12.08
C ASN A 176 -4.57 -17.99 11.27
N ALA A 177 -3.59 -18.63 11.94
CA ALA A 177 -2.64 -19.54 11.31
C ALA A 177 -3.30 -20.77 10.67
N ASP A 178 -4.50 -21.14 11.11
CA ASP A 178 -5.31 -22.23 10.55
C ASP A 178 -5.80 -21.96 9.12
N LYS A 179 -5.79 -20.69 8.67
CA LYS A 179 -6.18 -20.26 7.32
C LYS A 179 -5.01 -20.18 6.34
N VAL A 180 -3.79 -20.50 6.79
CA VAL A 180 -2.56 -20.34 6.01
C VAL A 180 -2.23 -21.64 5.28
N ASP A 181 -1.87 -21.52 4.00
CA ASP A 181 -1.32 -22.60 3.19
C ASP A 181 -0.06 -22.16 2.42
N GLU A 182 0.55 -23.10 1.70
CA GLU A 182 1.78 -22.89 0.91
C GLU A 182 1.64 -21.90 -0.27
N ASN A 183 0.43 -21.41 -0.54
CA ASN A 183 0.14 -20.41 -1.56
C ASN A 183 -0.43 -19.10 -0.96
N THR A 184 -0.33 -18.94 0.35
CA THR A 184 -0.85 -17.80 1.09
C THR A 184 0.25 -16.77 1.37
N ILE A 185 -0.05 -15.50 1.09
CA ILE A 185 0.78 -14.35 1.46
C ILE A 185 0.09 -13.60 2.60
N ILE A 186 0.81 -13.45 3.71
CA ILE A 186 0.31 -12.76 4.89
C ILE A 186 0.64 -11.27 4.79
N PHE A 187 -0.33 -10.40 5.05
CA PHE A 187 -0.15 -8.96 5.16
C PHE A 187 -0.15 -8.56 6.63
N ALA A 188 0.93 -7.90 7.07
CA ALA A 188 1.08 -7.45 8.45
C ALA A 188 1.61 -6.02 8.53
N MET A 189 1.10 -5.24 9.48
CA MET A 189 1.56 -3.89 9.75
C MET A 189 2.96 -3.87 10.39
N ARG A 190 3.74 -2.86 10.03
CA ARG A 190 5.03 -2.56 10.66
C ARG A 190 4.83 -2.06 12.10
N GLY A 191 5.64 -2.57 13.03
CA GLY A 191 5.68 -2.13 14.42
C GLY A 191 5.61 -3.27 15.43
N GLU A 192 5.67 -2.94 16.72
CA GLU A 192 5.50 -3.81 17.90
C GLU A 192 6.57 -4.91 18.11
N CYS A 193 6.85 -5.71 17.08
CA CYS A 193 7.89 -6.73 17.07
C CYS A 193 8.72 -6.65 15.78
N THR A 194 9.84 -7.37 15.71
CA THR A 194 10.81 -7.26 14.61
C THR A 194 10.29 -7.89 13.31
N PHE A 195 10.82 -7.46 12.16
CA PHE A 195 10.51 -8.11 10.87
C PHE A 195 10.88 -9.60 10.86
N SER A 196 11.99 -9.96 11.50
CA SER A 196 12.47 -11.34 11.62
C SER A 196 11.48 -12.23 12.37
N GLU A 197 10.96 -11.76 13.50
CA GLU A 197 9.96 -12.50 14.30
C GLU A 197 8.67 -12.68 13.51
N LYS A 198 8.18 -11.63 12.85
CA LYS A 198 6.97 -11.70 12.03
C LYS A 198 7.12 -12.70 10.88
N ALA A 199 8.25 -12.62 10.18
CA ALA A 199 8.56 -13.54 9.09
C ALA A 199 8.68 -14.99 9.58
N SER A 200 9.28 -15.21 10.75
CA SER A 200 9.40 -16.56 11.33
C SER A 200 8.02 -17.13 11.70
N ALA A 201 7.14 -16.33 12.33
CA ALA A 201 5.78 -16.76 12.62
C ALA A 201 4.97 -17.07 11.35
N ALA A 202 5.11 -16.25 10.29
CA ALA A 202 4.50 -16.52 9.00
C ALA A 202 5.03 -17.82 8.35
N PHE A 203 6.33 -18.07 8.45
CA PHE A 203 6.95 -19.31 7.96
C PHE A 203 6.43 -20.54 8.70
N GLU A 204 6.37 -20.47 10.02
CA GLU A 204 5.91 -21.58 10.88
C GLU A 204 4.44 -21.92 10.63
N ALA A 205 3.63 -20.92 10.23
CA ALA A 205 2.26 -21.12 9.78
C ALA A 205 2.15 -21.74 8.37
N GLY A 206 3.26 -21.86 7.63
CA GLY A 206 3.29 -22.46 6.28
C GLY A 206 3.04 -21.48 5.14
N ALA A 207 3.11 -20.17 5.37
CA ALA A 207 2.89 -19.17 4.33
C ALA A 207 3.97 -19.20 3.24
N ALA A 208 3.58 -18.89 2.00
CA ALA A 208 4.50 -18.65 0.89
C ALA A 208 5.38 -17.39 1.11
N GLY A 209 4.86 -16.44 1.89
CA GLY A 209 5.52 -15.17 2.12
C GLY A 209 4.74 -14.22 3.02
N ILE A 210 5.39 -13.09 3.31
CA ILE A 210 4.88 -12.00 4.11
C ILE A 210 5.13 -10.67 3.40
N VAL A 211 4.10 -9.82 3.40
CA VAL A 211 4.19 -8.44 2.96
C VAL A 211 3.96 -7.54 4.16
N PHE A 212 4.97 -6.75 4.49
CA PHE A 212 4.90 -5.72 5.50
C PHE A 212 4.21 -4.48 4.93
N ILE A 213 3.28 -3.93 5.68
CA ILE A 213 2.67 -2.64 5.38
C ILE A 213 3.43 -1.58 6.17
N ASN A 214 4.04 -0.65 5.47
CA ASN A 214 4.76 0.43 6.12
C ASN A 214 3.79 1.33 6.90
N ASN A 215 4.27 1.94 7.98
CA ASN A 215 3.49 2.85 8.83
C ASN A 215 4.03 4.29 8.80
N VAL A 216 4.95 4.55 7.88
CA VAL A 216 5.48 5.88 7.56
C VAL A 216 5.40 6.09 6.05
N GLU A 217 5.39 7.35 5.63
CA GLU A 217 5.39 7.71 4.22
C GLU A 217 6.64 7.18 3.50
N GLY A 218 6.44 6.70 2.27
CA GLY A 218 7.48 6.04 1.47
C GLY A 218 7.54 4.54 1.69
N ASN A 219 8.46 3.90 0.97
CA ASN A 219 8.69 2.45 1.05
C ASN A 219 10.19 2.17 1.20
N GLU A 220 10.54 1.12 1.93
CA GLU A 220 11.93 0.76 2.25
C GLU A 220 12.14 -0.75 2.20
N HIS A 221 13.40 -1.18 2.16
CA HIS A 221 13.76 -2.60 2.25
C HIS A 221 13.77 -3.06 3.72
N PRO A 222 12.90 -4.00 4.14
CA PRO A 222 12.99 -4.58 5.47
C PRO A 222 14.36 -5.21 5.74
N SER A 223 14.92 -4.92 6.90
CA SER A 223 16.16 -5.54 7.38
C SER A 223 15.86 -6.64 8.39
N GLY A 224 16.54 -7.79 8.27
CA GLY A 224 16.34 -8.95 9.14
C GLY A 224 17.58 -9.86 9.13
N PRO A 225 18.69 -9.45 9.76
CA PRO A 225 19.97 -10.16 9.66
C PRO A 225 19.93 -11.56 10.26
N GLU A 226 19.00 -11.83 11.17
CA GLU A 226 18.88 -13.09 11.93
C GLU A 226 18.21 -14.22 11.15
N VAL A 227 17.52 -13.90 10.05
CA VAL A 227 16.62 -14.83 9.34
C VAL A 227 16.92 -14.93 7.84
N ARG A 228 18.20 -14.78 7.46
CA ARG A 228 18.63 -14.79 6.06
C ARG A 228 18.23 -16.05 5.30
N ASP A 229 18.18 -17.18 5.98
CA ASP A 229 17.92 -18.49 5.38
C ASP A 229 16.44 -18.90 5.40
N LEU A 230 15.52 -18.00 5.76
CA LEU A 230 14.08 -18.28 5.73
C LEU A 230 13.62 -18.58 4.30
N LYS A 231 12.91 -19.69 4.13
CA LYS A 231 12.36 -20.14 2.84
C LYS A 231 10.96 -19.57 2.59
N LEU A 232 10.82 -18.26 2.77
CA LEU A 232 9.60 -17.52 2.50
C LEU A 232 9.95 -16.22 1.78
N SER A 233 9.02 -15.69 0.98
CA SER A 233 9.23 -14.38 0.39
C SER A 233 8.86 -13.26 1.36
N ALA A 234 9.78 -12.34 1.64
CA ALA A 234 9.52 -11.19 2.49
C ALA A 234 9.61 -9.90 1.66
N SER A 235 8.58 -9.06 1.71
CA SER A 235 8.51 -7.79 0.99
C SER A 235 7.81 -6.71 1.81
N MET A 236 7.89 -5.45 1.39
CA MET A 236 7.18 -4.30 1.99
C MET A 236 6.48 -3.45 0.94
N ILE A 237 5.31 -2.93 1.28
CA ILE A 237 4.55 -1.95 0.50
C ILE A 237 4.39 -0.64 1.28
N GLU A 238 4.12 0.43 0.56
CA GLU A 238 3.88 1.77 1.10
C GLU A 238 2.59 1.83 1.95
N MET A 239 2.52 2.80 2.85
CA MET A 239 1.44 2.96 3.82
C MET A 239 0.07 3.14 3.15
N THR A 240 -0.06 4.07 2.20
CA THR A 240 -1.33 4.38 1.52
C THR A 240 -1.85 3.19 0.73
N ASP A 241 -0.99 2.54 -0.06
CA ASP A 241 -1.35 1.32 -0.79
C ASP A 241 -1.76 0.18 0.18
N GLY A 242 -1.06 0.06 1.30
CA GLY A 242 -1.37 -0.92 2.33
C GLY A 242 -2.69 -0.65 3.06
N GLU A 243 -3.05 0.60 3.34
CA GLU A 243 -4.35 0.97 3.91
C GLU A 243 -5.51 0.59 2.98
N HIS A 244 -5.37 0.86 1.67
CA HIS A 244 -6.35 0.44 0.67
C HIS A 244 -6.50 -1.08 0.62
N LEU A 245 -5.39 -1.81 0.67
CA LEU A 245 -5.41 -3.27 0.68
C LEU A 245 -6.03 -3.85 1.97
N ILE A 246 -5.72 -3.28 3.14
CA ILE A 246 -6.35 -3.66 4.41
C ILE A 246 -7.86 -3.46 4.34
N GLN A 247 -8.32 -2.35 3.78
CA GLN A 247 -9.75 -2.09 3.63
C GLN A 247 -10.41 -3.12 2.72
N ALA A 248 -9.78 -3.47 1.58
CA ALA A 248 -10.29 -4.50 0.68
C ALA A 248 -10.35 -5.87 1.36
N LEU A 249 -9.27 -6.29 2.03
CA LEU A 249 -9.19 -7.57 2.75
C LEU A 249 -10.23 -7.66 3.88
N LYS A 250 -10.41 -6.61 4.68
CA LYS A 250 -11.42 -6.58 5.75
C LYS A 250 -12.83 -6.73 5.22
N ARG A 251 -13.14 -6.15 4.06
CA ARG A 251 -14.47 -6.28 3.44
C ARG A 251 -14.70 -7.69 2.93
N VAL A 252 -13.69 -8.29 2.31
CA VAL A 252 -13.73 -9.69 1.87
C VAL A 252 -13.92 -10.64 3.05
N ASP A 253 -13.14 -10.49 4.12
CA ASP A 253 -13.24 -11.30 5.32
C ASP A 253 -14.62 -11.19 6.00
N PHE A 254 -15.26 -10.02 5.92
CA PHE A 254 -16.58 -9.79 6.52
C PHE A 254 -17.73 -10.46 5.73
N VAL A 255 -17.60 -10.58 4.41
CA VAL A 255 -18.75 -10.85 3.54
C VAL A 255 -19.06 -12.33 3.37
N LYS A 256 -18.13 -13.27 3.56
CA LYS A 256 -18.46 -14.71 3.42
C LYS A 256 -17.70 -15.65 4.36
N ASP A 257 -18.47 -16.46 5.09
CA ASP A 257 -18.07 -17.76 5.67
C ASP A 257 -17.62 -18.80 4.61
N GLU A 258 -17.54 -18.43 3.32
CA GLU A 258 -17.27 -19.33 2.17
C GLU A 258 -15.84 -19.23 1.60
N GLY A 259 -14.89 -18.62 2.32
CA GLY A 259 -13.48 -18.69 1.92
C GLY A 259 -13.13 -17.91 0.64
N TYR A 260 -13.85 -16.82 0.34
CA TYR A 260 -13.40 -15.87 -0.67
C TYR A 260 -12.13 -15.17 -0.16
N THR A 261 -11.03 -15.29 -0.91
CA THR A 261 -9.75 -14.65 -0.60
C THR A 261 -9.32 -13.84 -1.82
N LEU A 262 -8.89 -12.59 -1.62
CA LEU A 262 -8.32 -11.80 -2.71
C LEU A 262 -7.11 -12.54 -3.29
N LYS A 263 -7.03 -12.56 -4.62
CA LYS A 263 -5.90 -13.11 -5.35
C LYS A 263 -4.93 -12.01 -5.76
N ALA A 264 -3.66 -12.35 -5.87
CA ALA A 264 -2.67 -11.46 -6.46
C ALA A 264 -1.58 -12.21 -7.24
N ILE A 265 -0.81 -11.46 -8.02
CA ILE A 265 0.40 -11.94 -8.70
C ILE A 265 1.54 -10.97 -8.41
N PHE A 266 2.68 -11.50 -7.96
CA PHE A 266 3.92 -10.76 -7.85
C PHE A 266 4.61 -10.72 -9.21
N VAL A 267 4.91 -9.53 -9.69
CA VAL A 267 5.68 -9.31 -10.91
C VAL A 267 6.98 -8.60 -10.55
N PRO A 268 8.10 -9.36 -10.43
CA PRO A 268 9.41 -8.77 -10.27
C PRO A 268 9.76 -7.90 -11.47
N MET A 269 10.36 -6.75 -11.22
CA MET A 269 10.72 -5.77 -12.25
C MET A 269 12.23 -5.58 -12.31
N LEU A 270 12.76 -5.33 -13.51
CA LEU A 270 14.13 -4.91 -13.72
C LEU A 270 14.14 -3.61 -14.50
N CYS A 271 14.90 -2.63 -14.00
CA CYS A 271 15.17 -1.40 -14.74
C CYS A 271 16.53 -1.53 -15.41
N ASP A 272 16.58 -1.25 -16.71
CA ASP A 272 17.83 -1.15 -17.44
C ASP A 272 18.03 0.30 -17.86
N ALA A 273 19.03 0.95 -17.27
CA ALA A 273 19.38 2.32 -17.58
C ALA A 273 19.80 2.54 -19.04
N SER A 274 20.19 1.45 -19.72
CA SER A 274 20.56 1.45 -21.13
C SER A 274 19.41 1.10 -22.08
N ALA A 275 18.22 0.78 -21.54
CA ALA A 275 17.05 0.44 -22.34
C ALA A 275 16.69 1.61 -23.28
N LYS A 276 16.61 1.29 -24.58
CA LYS A 276 16.21 2.24 -25.64
C LYS A 276 14.69 2.31 -25.82
N SER A 277 13.93 1.50 -25.10
CA SER A 277 12.47 1.53 -25.11
C SER A 277 11.95 2.71 -24.28
N ASN A 278 10.69 3.08 -24.49
CA ASN A 278 10.01 4.12 -23.70
C ASN A 278 9.71 3.67 -22.25
N SER A 279 10.01 2.42 -21.89
CA SER A 279 9.82 1.84 -20.56
C SER A 279 11.18 1.55 -19.93
N TYR A 280 11.52 2.32 -18.88
CA TYR A 280 12.79 2.16 -18.16
C TYR A 280 12.87 0.83 -17.39
N CYS A 281 11.72 0.23 -17.06
CA CYS A 281 11.64 -1.00 -16.30
C CYS A 281 10.60 -1.95 -16.90
N GLU A 282 10.94 -3.24 -16.95
CA GLU A 282 10.11 -4.30 -17.52
C GLU A 282 10.03 -5.52 -16.58
N PRO A 283 8.99 -6.35 -16.70
CA PRO A 283 8.89 -7.62 -15.97
C PRO A 283 10.06 -8.54 -16.29
N VAL A 284 10.55 -9.27 -15.28
CA VAL A 284 11.68 -10.20 -15.46
C VAL A 284 11.27 -11.41 -16.29
N MET A 285 10.12 -12.02 -15.99
CA MET A 285 9.69 -13.28 -16.61
C MET A 285 8.77 -13.02 -17.80
N GLN A 286 8.84 -13.88 -18.82
CA GLN A 286 7.95 -13.77 -19.98
C GLN A 286 6.48 -13.98 -19.59
N ASN A 287 6.20 -14.93 -18.70
CA ASN A 287 4.83 -15.17 -18.20
C ASN A 287 4.22 -13.92 -17.57
N ASP A 288 5.03 -13.11 -16.88
CA ASP A 288 4.57 -11.85 -16.28
C ASP A 288 4.27 -10.79 -17.34
N LYS A 289 5.07 -10.74 -18.43
CA LYS A 289 4.82 -9.87 -19.58
C LYS A 289 3.51 -10.24 -20.26
N ASP A 290 3.29 -11.53 -20.46
CA ASP A 290 2.07 -12.06 -21.08
C ASP A 290 0.85 -11.73 -20.20
N PHE A 291 0.93 -12.01 -18.90
CA PHE A 291 -0.11 -11.64 -17.93
C PHE A 291 -0.46 -10.14 -17.97
N ILE A 292 0.55 -9.26 -17.96
CA ILE A 292 0.33 -7.82 -18.02
C ILE A 292 -0.32 -7.41 -19.35
N SER A 293 0.08 -8.02 -20.46
CA SER A 293 -0.49 -7.73 -21.78
C SER A 293 -1.95 -8.18 -21.92
N ASP A 294 -2.34 -9.23 -21.18
CA ASP A 294 -3.68 -9.77 -21.16
C ASP A 294 -4.59 -9.10 -20.14
N LEU A 295 -4.04 -8.28 -19.23
CA LEU A 295 -4.80 -7.60 -18.19
C LEU A 295 -5.93 -6.76 -18.79
N ARG A 296 -7.15 -6.98 -18.33
CA ARG A 296 -8.35 -6.24 -18.75
C ARG A 296 -8.74 -5.25 -17.67
N HIS A 297 -8.84 -3.98 -18.06
CA HIS A 297 -9.35 -2.90 -17.20
C HIS A 297 -10.79 -2.50 -17.55
N SER A 298 -11.38 -3.12 -18.58
CA SER A 298 -12.77 -2.91 -18.96
C SER A 298 -13.65 -4.04 -18.43
N GLY A 299 -14.93 -3.74 -18.28
CA GLY A 299 -15.97 -4.69 -17.90
C GLY A 299 -17.34 -4.18 -18.32
N GLU A 300 -18.39 -4.78 -17.76
CA GLU A 300 -19.78 -4.40 -18.06
C GLU A 300 -20.51 -3.86 -16.82
N LEU A 301 -21.24 -2.77 -17.01
CA LEU A 301 -22.25 -2.26 -16.09
C LEU A 301 -23.61 -2.70 -16.60
N SER A 302 -24.43 -3.31 -15.74
CA SER A 302 -25.82 -3.63 -16.08
C SER A 302 -26.75 -2.66 -15.35
N LEU A 303 -27.70 -2.11 -16.11
CA LEU A 303 -28.81 -1.29 -15.63
C LEU A 303 -30.10 -1.91 -16.17
N ALA A 304 -31.23 -1.72 -15.48
CA ALA A 304 -32.54 -2.15 -15.99
C ALA A 304 -32.80 -1.58 -17.39
N GLY A 305 -32.60 -2.40 -18.44
CA GLY A 305 -32.76 -2.01 -19.84
C GLY A 305 -31.50 -2.11 -20.72
N GLY A 306 -30.31 -2.38 -20.18
CA GLY A 306 -29.12 -2.59 -21.01
C GLY A 306 -27.82 -2.87 -20.25
N ASN A 307 -26.84 -3.36 -21.00
CA ASN A 307 -25.45 -3.51 -20.55
C ASN A 307 -24.58 -2.44 -21.23
N PHE A 308 -23.65 -1.88 -20.48
CA PHE A 308 -22.76 -0.82 -20.94
C PHE A 308 -21.32 -1.17 -20.63
N GLU A 309 -20.42 -0.93 -21.57
CA GLU A 309 -18.98 -1.07 -21.30
C GLU A 309 -18.50 0.05 -20.37
N TYR A 310 -17.66 -0.32 -19.41
CA TYR A 310 -16.90 0.63 -18.61
C TYR A 310 -15.40 0.38 -18.74
N LEU A 311 -14.61 1.39 -18.42
CA LEU A 311 -13.16 1.30 -18.30
C LEU A 311 -12.70 1.88 -16.97
N GLN A 312 -11.95 1.10 -16.19
CA GLN A 312 -11.42 1.53 -14.90
C GLN A 312 -10.30 2.57 -15.07
N GLY A 313 -10.28 3.58 -14.19
CA GLY A 313 -9.22 4.59 -14.13
C GLY A 313 -7.84 4.02 -13.81
N GLU A 314 -6.81 4.86 -13.92
CA GLU A 314 -5.43 4.57 -13.47
C GLU A 314 -5.21 5.04 -12.02
N PHE A 315 -6.29 5.20 -11.25
CA PHE A 315 -6.26 5.61 -9.86
C PHE A 315 -7.58 5.22 -9.16
N GLY A 316 -7.64 5.44 -7.85
CA GLY A 316 -8.75 4.98 -7.03
C GLY A 316 -8.55 3.56 -6.51
N VAL A 317 -9.53 3.05 -5.76
CA VAL A 317 -9.44 1.75 -5.09
C VAL A 317 -10.15 0.64 -5.83
N TRP A 318 -10.02 -0.56 -5.26
CA TRP A 318 -10.76 -1.77 -5.60
C TRP A 318 -12.27 -1.53 -5.76
N ILE A 319 -12.81 -2.06 -6.86
CA ILE A 319 -14.27 -2.17 -7.04
C ILE A 319 -14.74 -3.32 -6.17
N ASP A 320 -15.59 -3.00 -5.21
CA ASP A 320 -16.07 -3.93 -4.20
C ASP A 320 -17.10 -4.91 -4.80
N PRO A 321 -16.74 -6.19 -5.05
CA PRO A 321 -17.62 -7.21 -5.60
C PRO A 321 -18.66 -7.68 -4.57
N THR A 322 -18.53 -7.25 -3.31
CA THR A 322 -19.52 -7.54 -2.27
C THR A 322 -20.76 -6.65 -2.40
N VAL A 323 -20.65 -5.55 -3.15
CA VAL A 323 -21.75 -4.66 -3.48
C VAL A 323 -22.40 -5.15 -4.77
N GLU A 324 -23.46 -5.96 -4.65
CA GLU A 324 -24.22 -6.50 -5.79
C GLU A 324 -24.88 -5.38 -6.62
N GLU A 325 -25.40 -4.37 -5.93
CA GLU A 325 -26.08 -3.23 -6.54
C GLU A 325 -25.58 -1.90 -5.98
N TRP A 326 -25.16 -1.01 -6.87
CA TRP A 326 -24.72 0.34 -6.56
C TRP A 326 -25.84 1.33 -6.82
N LYS A 327 -26.19 2.14 -5.82
CA LYS A 327 -27.17 3.22 -5.98
C LYS A 327 -26.58 4.35 -6.82
N THR A 328 -27.13 4.57 -8.00
CA THR A 328 -26.71 5.67 -8.88
C THR A 328 -27.26 7.01 -8.40
N ILE A 329 -26.42 8.04 -8.45
CA ILE A 329 -26.76 9.41 -8.05
C ILE A 329 -26.33 10.38 -9.14
N VAL A 330 -27.26 11.21 -9.62
CA VAL A 330 -26.99 12.32 -10.54
C VAL A 330 -26.95 13.64 -9.74
N PRO A 331 -25.82 14.38 -9.74
CA PRO A 331 -25.66 15.59 -8.94
C PRO A 331 -26.72 16.68 -9.21
N SER A 332 -27.16 16.88 -10.45
CA SER A 332 -28.17 17.92 -10.76
C SER A 332 -29.52 17.66 -10.09
N GLY A 333 -29.87 16.39 -9.85
CA GLY A 333 -31.10 16.00 -9.13
C GLY A 333 -31.12 16.41 -7.65
N ILE A 334 -29.98 16.79 -7.08
CA ILE A 334 -29.84 17.25 -5.69
C ILE A 334 -29.31 18.69 -5.60
N GLY A 335 -29.30 19.43 -6.73
CA GLY A 335 -28.83 20.80 -6.79
C GLY A 335 -27.30 20.95 -6.77
N GLY A 336 -26.57 19.90 -7.18
CA GLY A 336 -25.12 19.90 -7.32
C GLY A 336 -24.65 20.13 -8.76
N ASP A 337 -23.34 20.34 -8.89
CA ASP A 337 -22.63 20.46 -10.16
C ASP A 337 -22.55 19.10 -10.88
N GLU A 338 -23.06 19.03 -12.12
CA GLU A 338 -23.02 17.83 -12.98
C GLU A 338 -21.58 17.40 -13.33
N HIS A 339 -20.63 18.34 -13.27
CA HIS A 339 -19.22 18.05 -13.44
C HIS A 339 -18.55 17.58 -12.15
N CYS A 340 -19.21 17.58 -10.99
CA CYS A 340 -18.65 17.14 -9.72
C CYS A 340 -17.36 17.88 -9.31
N CYS A 341 -17.17 19.12 -9.80
CA CYS A 341 -16.03 19.96 -9.48
C CYS A 341 -16.19 20.69 -8.15
N GLU A 342 -17.41 20.73 -7.62
CA GLU A 342 -17.69 21.25 -6.28
C GLU A 342 -18.59 20.28 -5.49
N VAL A 343 -18.36 20.23 -4.17
CA VAL A 343 -19.17 19.42 -3.24
C VAL A 343 -20.53 20.09 -2.91
N ALA A 344 -20.72 21.34 -3.35
CA ALA A 344 -21.93 22.11 -3.11
C ALA A 344 -23.13 21.50 -3.85
N GLY A 345 -23.91 20.68 -3.14
CA GLY A 345 -25.10 20.01 -3.68
C GLY A 345 -25.31 18.60 -3.16
N PHE A 346 -24.26 17.93 -2.69
CA PHE A 346 -24.34 16.57 -2.14
C PHE A 346 -24.88 16.49 -0.69
N ARG A 347 -25.66 17.49 -0.26
CA ARG A 347 -26.10 17.61 1.14
C ARG A 347 -27.39 16.81 1.38
N GLY A 348 -27.24 15.58 1.87
CA GLY A 348 -28.34 14.77 2.40
C GLY A 348 -27.86 13.36 2.80
N ASN A 349 -28.63 12.65 3.64
CA ASN A 349 -28.39 11.25 4.02
C ASN A 349 -28.57 10.25 2.85
N GLN A 350 -28.43 10.68 1.60
CA GLN A 350 -28.73 9.90 0.41
C GLN A 350 -27.51 9.20 -0.19
N ILE A 351 -26.31 9.66 0.16
CA ILE A 351 -25.05 9.11 -0.35
C ILE A 351 -24.43 8.24 0.74
N SER A 352 -23.98 7.06 0.33
CA SER A 352 -23.34 6.08 1.18
C SER A 352 -22.20 5.40 0.43
N ASN A 353 -21.47 4.52 1.11
CA ASN A 353 -20.37 3.77 0.52
C ASN A 353 -20.79 2.79 -0.59
N THR A 354 -22.09 2.56 -0.80
CA THR A 354 -22.65 1.78 -1.92
C THR A 354 -23.26 2.66 -3.01
N SER A 355 -23.02 3.98 -2.95
CA SER A 355 -23.47 4.92 -3.96
C SER A 355 -22.40 5.13 -5.05
N ALA A 356 -22.85 5.15 -6.31
CA ALA A 356 -22.07 5.49 -7.49
C ALA A 356 -22.54 6.84 -8.05
N VAL A 357 -21.65 7.84 -8.04
CA VAL A 357 -21.98 9.19 -8.50
C VAL A 357 -21.63 9.35 -9.98
N LEU A 358 -22.60 9.81 -10.78
CA LEU A 358 -22.46 10.02 -12.22
C LEU A 358 -22.00 11.46 -12.48
N CYS A 359 -20.87 11.62 -13.17
CA CYS A 359 -20.27 12.93 -13.45
C CYS A 359 -19.98 13.14 -14.93
N LEU A 360 -20.14 14.37 -15.39
CA LEU A 360 -19.70 14.79 -16.72
C LEU A 360 -18.21 15.14 -16.71
N ARG A 361 -17.51 14.71 -17.77
CA ARG A 361 -16.15 15.18 -18.05
C ARG A 361 -16.16 16.69 -18.37
N GLY A 362 -15.13 17.40 -17.90
CA GLY A 362 -14.97 18.85 -18.12
C GLY A 362 -14.74 19.62 -16.83
N GLU A 363 -14.51 20.93 -16.97
CA GLU A 363 -14.34 21.95 -15.90
C GLU A 363 -13.15 21.77 -14.91
N CYS A 364 -12.90 20.56 -14.42
CA CYS A 364 -11.79 20.21 -13.53
C CYS A 364 -11.18 18.84 -13.90
N ASP A 365 -10.02 18.53 -13.32
CA ASP A 365 -9.35 17.24 -13.53
C ASP A 365 -10.09 16.06 -12.85
N PHE A 366 -9.78 14.82 -13.28
CA PHE A 366 -10.48 13.61 -12.77
C PHE A 366 -10.23 13.36 -11.29
N VAL A 367 -9.07 13.73 -10.78
CA VAL A 367 -8.69 13.49 -9.37
C VAL A 367 -9.49 14.40 -8.45
N THR A 368 -9.66 15.67 -8.83
CA THR A 368 -10.49 16.64 -8.13
C THR A 368 -11.93 16.16 -8.03
N LYS A 369 -12.49 15.63 -9.13
CA LYS A 369 -13.84 15.03 -9.12
C LYS A 369 -13.90 13.88 -8.11
N ALA A 370 -12.93 12.98 -8.16
CA ALA A 370 -12.90 11.81 -7.29
C ALA A 370 -12.75 12.18 -5.80
N GLU A 371 -11.90 13.14 -5.47
CA GLU A 371 -11.72 13.67 -4.10
C GLU A 371 -13.01 14.32 -3.58
N ASN A 372 -13.66 15.14 -4.42
CA ASN A 372 -14.94 15.75 -4.07
C ASN A 372 -16.00 14.69 -3.78
N ILE A 373 -16.12 13.69 -4.64
CA ILE A 373 -17.09 12.59 -4.48
C ILE A 373 -16.75 11.72 -3.26
N ALA A 374 -15.47 11.39 -3.06
CA ALA A 374 -15.01 10.66 -1.89
C ALA A 374 -15.39 11.38 -0.58
N SER A 375 -15.29 12.72 -0.56
CA SER A 375 -15.67 13.52 0.61
C SER A 375 -17.16 13.46 0.96
N THR A 376 -18.01 13.02 0.02
CA THR A 376 -19.45 12.81 0.25
C THR A 376 -19.76 11.46 0.91
N GLY A 377 -18.79 10.55 0.98
CA GLY A 377 -18.96 9.18 1.45
C GLY A 377 -19.41 8.18 0.38
N ALA A 378 -19.51 8.60 -0.89
CA ALA A 378 -19.74 7.70 -2.02
C ALA A 378 -18.61 6.66 -2.13
N GLY A 379 -18.91 5.46 -2.65
CA GLY A 379 -17.89 4.43 -2.88
C GLY A 379 -17.34 4.40 -4.30
N MET A 380 -18.02 5.07 -5.24
CA MET A 380 -17.66 5.04 -6.66
C MET A 380 -17.96 6.36 -7.38
N MET A 381 -17.06 6.74 -8.27
CA MET A 381 -17.25 7.77 -9.29
C MET A 381 -17.32 7.12 -10.68
N ILE A 382 -18.33 7.51 -11.47
CA ILE A 382 -18.46 7.13 -12.88
C ILE A 382 -18.48 8.40 -13.73
N VAL A 383 -17.53 8.52 -14.66
CA VAL A 383 -17.37 9.69 -15.51
C VAL A 383 -17.80 9.39 -16.95
N ALA A 384 -18.65 10.22 -17.52
CA ALA A 384 -19.00 10.16 -18.93
C ALA A 384 -17.87 10.71 -19.82
N SER A 385 -17.44 9.94 -20.81
CA SER A 385 -16.61 10.45 -21.90
C SER A 385 -17.41 11.43 -22.76
N HIS A 386 -16.72 12.30 -23.52
CA HIS A 386 -17.38 13.21 -24.46
C HIS A 386 -17.92 12.50 -25.71
N ASN A 387 -17.51 11.25 -25.93
CA ASN A 387 -17.89 10.43 -27.07
C ASN A 387 -18.00 8.96 -26.61
N SER A 388 -18.17 8.04 -27.55
CA SER A 388 -18.19 6.60 -27.26
C SER A 388 -16.81 5.99 -27.00
N THR A 389 -15.71 6.74 -27.18
CA THR A 389 -14.36 6.20 -26.92
C THR A 389 -14.01 6.31 -25.44
N LEU A 390 -13.63 5.19 -24.86
CA LEU A 390 -13.14 5.10 -23.48
C LEU A 390 -11.63 5.16 -23.46
N TYR A 391 -11.09 5.79 -22.42
CA TYR A 391 -9.66 5.74 -22.10
C TYR A 391 -9.51 5.76 -20.58
N ARG A 392 -8.39 5.24 -20.08
CA ARG A 392 -8.17 5.17 -18.64
C ARG A 392 -7.90 6.58 -18.11
N MET A 393 -8.66 6.97 -17.10
CA MET A 393 -8.48 8.27 -16.47
C MET A 393 -7.18 8.28 -15.68
N GLY A 394 -6.21 9.10 -16.10
CA GLY A 394 -4.98 9.32 -15.36
C GLY A 394 -5.15 10.35 -14.24
N ALA A 395 -4.19 10.35 -13.31
CA ALA A 395 -4.06 11.33 -12.24
C ALA A 395 -2.78 12.15 -12.43
N GLU A 396 -2.89 13.48 -12.44
CA GLU A 396 -1.73 14.38 -12.46
C GLU A 396 -1.78 15.30 -11.22
N PRO A 397 -0.78 15.25 -10.33
CA PRO A 397 0.32 14.29 -10.32
C PRO A 397 -0.12 12.87 -9.90
N PRO A 398 0.61 11.80 -10.27
CA PRO A 398 0.21 10.42 -9.99
C PRO A 398 0.00 10.10 -8.50
N TYR A 399 0.80 10.69 -7.61
CA TYR A 399 0.68 10.45 -6.16
C TYR A 399 -0.67 10.92 -5.60
N ARG A 400 -1.29 11.94 -6.20
CA ARG A 400 -2.60 12.44 -5.79
C ARG A 400 -3.69 11.40 -6.07
N GLY A 401 -3.58 10.69 -7.19
CA GLY A 401 -4.47 9.58 -7.53
C GLY A 401 -4.42 8.43 -6.52
N ARG A 402 -3.28 8.21 -5.86
CA ARG A 402 -3.14 7.18 -4.81
C ARG A 402 -3.88 7.52 -3.53
N GLN A 403 -4.24 8.78 -3.30
CA GLN A 403 -5.01 9.20 -2.11
C GLN A 403 -6.53 9.06 -2.32
N VAL A 404 -6.96 8.75 -3.55
CA VAL A 404 -8.37 8.56 -3.86
C VAL A 404 -8.81 7.19 -3.35
N ASN A 405 -9.72 7.18 -2.38
CA ASN A 405 -10.22 5.98 -1.69
C ASN A 405 -11.55 5.45 -2.24
N ILE A 406 -11.94 5.85 -3.45
CA ILE A 406 -13.15 5.39 -4.15
C ILE A 406 -12.79 4.74 -5.50
N SER A 407 -13.66 3.86 -6.00
CA SER A 407 -13.51 3.30 -7.34
C SER A 407 -13.76 4.37 -8.40
N THR A 408 -12.99 4.37 -9.49
CA THR A 408 -13.15 5.33 -10.58
C THR A 408 -13.34 4.62 -11.93
N LEU A 409 -14.45 4.91 -12.59
CA LEU A 409 -14.83 4.30 -13.87
C LEU A 409 -15.13 5.37 -14.92
N MET A 410 -14.91 5.03 -16.20
CA MET A 410 -15.35 5.81 -17.34
C MET A 410 -16.35 5.02 -18.17
N ILE A 411 -17.39 5.70 -18.67
CA ILE A 411 -18.40 5.15 -19.57
C ILE A 411 -18.58 6.06 -20.81
N GLY A 412 -19.24 5.54 -21.84
CA GLY A 412 -19.56 6.31 -23.05
C GLY A 412 -20.64 7.36 -22.80
N ALA A 413 -20.67 8.41 -23.62
CA ALA A 413 -21.69 9.47 -23.53
C ALA A 413 -23.12 8.90 -23.62
N ASP A 414 -23.39 8.02 -24.59
CA ASP A 414 -24.71 7.41 -24.78
C ASP A 414 -25.13 6.58 -23.55
N SER A 415 -24.18 5.84 -22.95
CA SER A 415 -24.42 5.07 -21.72
C SER A 415 -24.80 5.98 -20.55
N TYR A 416 -24.14 7.13 -20.44
CA TYR A 416 -24.43 8.11 -19.40
C TYR A 416 -25.86 8.67 -19.55
N ASP A 417 -26.26 9.06 -20.76
CA ASP A 417 -27.60 9.58 -21.02
C ASP A 417 -28.67 8.56 -20.62
N HIS A 418 -28.46 7.28 -20.97
CA HIS A 418 -29.34 6.19 -20.54
C HIS A 418 -29.43 6.03 -19.00
N MET A 419 -28.30 6.16 -18.30
CA MET A 419 -28.27 6.06 -16.83
C MET A 419 -28.97 7.25 -16.17
N VAL A 420 -28.81 8.45 -16.72
CA VAL A 420 -29.46 9.67 -16.23
C VAL A 420 -30.97 9.61 -16.45
N ASP A 421 -31.41 9.16 -17.63
CA ASP A 421 -32.84 8.97 -17.94
C ASP A 421 -33.49 7.96 -16.99
N ALA A 422 -32.80 6.84 -16.72
CA ALA A 422 -33.26 5.84 -15.76
C ALA A 422 -33.33 6.40 -14.32
N TYR A 423 -32.33 7.19 -13.92
CA TYR A 423 -32.31 7.85 -12.61
C TYR A 423 -33.53 8.76 -12.42
N TYR A 424 -33.79 9.68 -13.36
CA TYR A 424 -34.92 10.60 -13.26
C TYR A 424 -36.27 9.88 -13.38
N SER A 425 -36.36 8.87 -14.24
CA SER A 425 -37.57 8.04 -14.34
C SER A 425 -37.88 7.35 -13.01
N ASN A 426 -36.89 6.78 -12.33
CA ASN A 426 -37.10 6.10 -11.04
C ASN A 426 -37.41 7.10 -9.91
N LEU A 427 -36.80 8.28 -9.93
CA LEU A 427 -37.07 9.34 -8.97
C LEU A 427 -38.55 9.77 -8.97
N ASP A 428 -39.16 9.87 -10.16
CA ASP A 428 -40.59 10.19 -10.31
C ASP A 428 -41.51 9.13 -9.69
N TYR A 429 -41.06 7.87 -9.62
CA TYR A 429 -41.78 6.76 -8.99
C TYR A 429 -41.36 6.50 -7.53
N GLY A 430 -40.42 7.29 -6.98
CA GLY A 430 -39.88 7.09 -5.63
C GLY A 430 -39.06 5.80 -5.48
N MET A 431 -38.48 5.30 -6.57
CA MET A 431 -37.59 4.15 -6.59
C MET A 431 -36.13 4.58 -6.71
N ASP A 432 -35.21 3.76 -6.19
CA ASP A 432 -33.78 3.98 -6.38
C ASP A 432 -33.33 3.39 -7.73
N SER A 433 -32.47 4.11 -8.44
CA SER A 433 -31.81 3.59 -9.64
C SER A 433 -30.52 2.88 -9.26
N THR A 434 -30.42 1.58 -9.52
CA THR A 434 -29.26 0.75 -9.16
C THR A 434 -28.57 0.17 -10.39
N ILE A 435 -27.27 -0.07 -10.27
CA ILE A 435 -26.45 -0.73 -11.29
C ILE A 435 -25.70 -1.91 -10.67
N SER A 436 -25.50 -2.97 -11.45
CA SER A 436 -24.61 -4.07 -11.06
C SER A 436 -23.35 -4.04 -11.92
N ILE A 437 -22.21 -4.41 -11.34
CA ILE A 437 -20.91 -4.35 -12.01
C ILE A 437 -20.39 -5.77 -12.20
N VAL A 438 -20.07 -6.12 -13.44
CA VAL A 438 -19.41 -7.37 -13.78
C VAL A 438 -17.95 -7.06 -14.06
N GLN A 439 -17.09 -7.43 -13.11
CA GLN A 439 -15.64 -7.30 -13.27
C GLN A 439 -15.11 -8.37 -14.23
N PRO A 440 -14.06 -8.07 -15.00
CA PRO A 440 -13.36 -9.09 -15.77
C PRO A 440 -12.75 -10.12 -14.82
N GLU A 441 -12.77 -11.39 -15.22
CA GLU A 441 -12.13 -12.46 -14.46
C GLU A 441 -10.63 -12.16 -14.30
N PHE A 442 -10.14 -12.23 -13.06
CA PHE A 442 -8.71 -12.18 -12.78
C PHE A 442 -8.09 -13.44 -13.37
N ALA A 443 -7.19 -13.29 -14.34
CA ALA A 443 -6.64 -14.37 -15.15
C ALA A 443 -5.91 -15.43 -14.29
N SER A 444 -6.65 -16.38 -13.70
CA SER A 444 -6.07 -17.37 -12.79
C SER A 444 -5.73 -18.70 -13.45
N ASP A 445 -6.38 -19.06 -14.57
CA ASP A 445 -6.35 -20.46 -15.03
C ASP A 445 -5.66 -20.65 -16.40
N THR A 446 -5.67 -19.64 -17.26
CA THR A 446 -5.12 -19.76 -18.63
C THR A 446 -3.60 -19.66 -18.69
N CYS A 447 -2.95 -18.88 -17.84
CA CYS A 447 -1.48 -18.76 -17.83
C CYS A 447 -0.80 -20.01 -17.24
N GLN A 448 -1.38 -20.64 -16.21
CA GLN A 448 -0.84 -21.88 -15.63
C GLN A 448 -0.97 -23.06 -16.60
N ALA A 449 -2.15 -23.22 -17.22
CA ALA A 449 -2.37 -24.29 -18.19
C ALA A 449 -1.42 -24.22 -19.41
N LYS A 450 -1.03 -23.00 -19.82
CA LYS A 450 -0.08 -22.81 -20.93
C LYS A 450 1.35 -23.13 -20.53
N ALA A 451 1.76 -22.81 -19.30
CA ALA A 451 3.09 -23.11 -18.77
C ALA A 451 3.30 -24.62 -18.53
N GLU A 452 2.27 -25.35 -18.12
CA GLU A 452 2.33 -26.82 -17.96
C GLU A 452 2.32 -27.58 -19.29
N LEU A 453 1.86 -26.96 -20.38
CA LEU A 453 1.88 -27.53 -21.74
C LEU A 453 3.23 -27.33 -22.45
N GLU A 454 4.08 -26.43 -21.94
CA GLU A 454 5.40 -26.12 -22.49
C GLU A 454 6.58 -26.76 -21.72
N GLN A 455 6.29 -27.49 -20.63
CA GLN A 455 7.22 -28.39 -19.92
C GLN A 455 6.96 -29.84 -20.32
#